data_AF-X1BAU7-F1
#
_entry.id   AF-X1BAU7-F1
#
_cell.length_a   1.000
_cell.length_b   1.000
_cell.length_c   1.000
_cell.angle_alpha   90.00
_cell.angle_beta   90.00
_cell.angle_gamma   90.00
#
_symmetry.space_group_name_H-M   'P 1'
#
loop_
_entity.id
_entity.type
_entity.pdbx_description
1 polymer ?
#
loop_
_entity_poly.entity_id
_entity_poly.type
_entity_poly.pdbx_seq_one_letter_code
_entity_poly.pdbx_strand_id
1 'polypeptide(L)'
;ELVDHRNLLRIIAPQGLTSHGVQVVIGKENKAEVIQDYSVVISRYGLAKEAAGTIGVIGPTRMPYARAISTVSYLSSVLSGLMAELYGRELA
;
A
#
# COMPACT_ATOMS: atom_id res chain seq x y z
N GLU A 1 4.63 -9.90 -18.78
CA GLU A 1 3.75 -10.92 -18.16
C GLU A 1 3.14 -10.53 -16.81
N LEU A 2 3.68 -9.57 -16.05
CA LEU A 2 3.13 -9.10 -14.76
C LEU A 2 1.77 -8.36 -14.85
N VAL A 3 1.18 -8.18 -16.03
CA VAL A 3 0.15 -7.16 -16.29
C VAL A 3 -1.26 -7.77 -16.44
N ASP A 4 -1.52 -8.94 -15.86
CA ASP A 4 -2.91 -9.38 -15.69
C ASP A 4 -3.50 -8.65 -14.46
N HIS A 5 -4.12 -7.50 -14.74
CA HIS A 5 -4.46 -6.44 -13.78
C HIS A 5 -5.32 -6.90 -12.59
N ARG A 6 -5.98 -8.06 -12.67
CA ARG A 6 -6.85 -8.57 -11.59
C ARG A 6 -6.10 -9.36 -10.52
N ASN A 7 -4.90 -9.88 -10.80
CA ASN A 7 -4.14 -10.72 -9.86
C ASN A 7 -3.00 -9.99 -9.14
N LEU A 8 -2.50 -8.88 -9.68
CA LEU A 8 -1.38 -8.14 -9.11
C LEU A 8 -1.59 -7.75 -7.64
N LEU A 9 -2.78 -7.25 -7.28
CA LEU A 9 -3.08 -6.89 -5.90
C LEU A 9 -3.01 -8.08 -4.95
N ARG A 10 -3.45 -9.28 -5.37
CA ARG A 10 -3.33 -10.51 -4.55
C ARG A 10 -1.88 -10.98 -4.42
N ILE A 11 -1.07 -10.69 -5.43
CA ILE A 11 0.34 -11.07 -5.49
C ILE A 11 1.19 -10.17 -4.56
N ILE A 12 0.93 -8.86 -4.56
CA ILE A 12 1.73 -7.88 -3.82
C ILE A 12 1.19 -7.53 -2.44
N ALA A 13 -0.10 -7.74 -2.17
CA ALA A 13 -0.67 -7.41 -0.87
C ALA A 13 -0.26 -8.47 0.17
N PRO A 14 0.55 -8.10 1.17
CA PRO A 14 0.84 -8.98 2.28
C PRO A 14 -0.44 -9.34 3.03
N GLN A 15 -0.48 -10.60 3.45
CA GLN A 15 -1.52 -11.10 4.33
C GLN A 15 -1.45 -10.33 5.65
N GLY A 16 -2.55 -9.71 6.08
CA GLY A 16 -2.61 -9.01 7.36
C GLY A 16 -2.34 -7.50 7.34
N LEU A 17 -2.59 -6.80 6.22
CA LEU A 17 -2.78 -5.34 6.18
C LEU A 17 -4.02 -4.93 7.00
N THR A 18 -3.98 -5.11 8.31
CA THR A 18 -5.10 -4.87 9.23
C THR A 18 -4.91 -3.60 10.05
N SER A 19 -3.69 -3.06 10.11
CA SER A 19 -3.35 -1.85 10.87
C SER A 19 -3.01 -0.68 9.95
N HIS A 20 -3.29 0.52 10.43
CA HIS A 20 -2.62 1.74 9.97
C HIS A 20 -1.11 1.57 10.21
N GLY A 21 -0.30 1.91 9.20
CA GLY A 21 1.15 1.72 9.22
C GLY A 21 1.72 1.41 7.84
N VAL A 22 3.02 1.61 7.67
CA VAL A 22 3.75 1.21 6.46
C VAL A 22 4.27 -0.21 6.64
N GLN A 23 4.01 -1.06 5.65
CA GLN A 23 4.57 -2.40 5.57
C GLN A 23 5.54 -2.48 4.40
N VAL A 24 6.65 -3.18 4.63
CA VAL A 24 7.71 -3.39 3.64
C VAL A 24 7.88 -4.89 3.46
N VAL A 25 7.92 -5.35 2.21
CA VAL A 25 8.22 -6.73 1.82
C VAL A 25 9.38 -6.70 0.84
N ILE A 26 10.45 -7.43 1.12
CA ILE A 26 11.72 -7.33 0.40
C ILE A 26 12.05 -8.64 -0.32
N GLY A 27 12.07 -8.59 -1.64
CA GLY A 27 12.59 -9.66 -2.49
C GLY A 27 12.00 -11.02 -2.17
N LYS A 28 12.81 -11.92 -1.61
CA LYS A 28 12.42 -13.31 -1.28
C LYS A 28 11.35 -13.43 -0.19
N GLU A 29 11.02 -12.35 0.52
CA GLU A 29 9.87 -12.32 1.43
C GLU A 29 8.53 -12.34 0.67
N ASN A 30 8.54 -11.99 -0.62
CA ASN A 30 7.36 -12.08 -1.46
C ASN A 30 6.98 -13.55 -1.72
N LYS A 31 5.69 -13.86 -1.57
CA LYS A 31 5.16 -15.21 -1.74
C LYS A 31 5.17 -15.70 -3.19
N ALA A 32 5.00 -14.79 -4.14
CA ALA A 32 5.00 -15.14 -5.56
C ALA A 32 6.40 -14.96 -6.14
N GLU A 33 6.92 -16.00 -6.79
CA GLU A 33 8.27 -16.02 -7.38
C GLU A 33 8.49 -14.87 -8.37
N VAL A 34 7.45 -14.52 -9.15
CA VAL A 34 7.49 -13.46 -10.17
C VAL A 34 7.80 -12.05 -9.63
N ILE A 35 7.73 -11.83 -8.32
CA ILE A 35 8.07 -10.55 -7.68
C ILE A 35 9.23 -10.65 -6.66
N GLN A 36 9.95 -11.77 -6.62
CA GLN A 36 11.06 -11.95 -5.67
C GLN A 36 12.29 -11.08 -5.95
N ASP A 37 12.37 -10.45 -7.12
CA ASP A 37 13.39 -9.45 -7.44
C ASP A 37 12.98 -8.00 -7.10
N TYR A 38 11.78 -7.84 -6.50
CA TYR A 38 11.21 -6.55 -6.17
C TYR A 38 10.99 -6.37 -4.67
N SER A 39 10.97 -5.12 -4.26
CA SER A 39 10.48 -4.69 -2.96
C SER A 39 9.15 -3.96 -3.11
N VAL A 40 8.29 -4.17 -2.13
CA VAL A 40 6.95 -3.58 -2.06
C VAL A 40 6.86 -2.80 -0.75
N VAL A 41 6.59 -1.49 -0.84
CA VAL A 41 6.33 -0.63 0.33
C VAL A 41 4.92 -0.10 0.20
N ILE A 42 4.07 -0.41 1.16
CA ILE A 42 2.63 -0.18 1.07
C ILE A 42 2.06 0.30 2.41
N SER A 43 0.91 0.97 2.36
CA SER A 43 0.17 1.39 3.54
C SER A 43 -1.33 1.44 3.21
N ARG A 44 -2.15 1.22 4.24
CA ARG A 44 -3.61 1.34 4.14
C ARG A 44 -4.01 2.80 4.41
N TYR A 45 -4.97 3.31 3.63
CA TYR A 45 -5.54 4.63 3.83
C TYR A 45 -7.07 4.56 3.92
N GLY A 46 -7.67 5.64 4.42
CA GLY A 46 -9.12 5.85 4.45
C GLY A 46 -9.77 5.46 5.77
N LEU A 47 -11.11 5.48 5.76
CA LEU A 47 -11.96 5.17 6.90
C LEU A 47 -12.25 3.66 6.94
N ALA A 48 -11.91 3.02 8.06
CA ALA A 48 -12.14 1.60 8.23
C ALA A 48 -13.65 1.29 8.08
N LYS A 49 -13.98 0.30 7.23
CA LYS A 49 -15.34 -0.19 6.90
C LYS A 49 -16.22 0.71 6.04
N GLU A 50 -15.73 1.86 5.59
CA GLU A 50 -16.46 2.75 4.67
C GLU A 50 -15.70 2.90 3.35
N ALA A 51 -14.74 3.82 3.32
CA ALA A 51 -13.93 4.13 2.15
C ALA A 51 -12.45 3.92 2.49
N ALA A 52 -11.94 2.73 2.21
CA ALA A 52 -10.55 2.36 2.49
C ALA A 52 -9.88 1.70 1.28
N GLY A 53 -8.58 1.96 1.14
CA GLY A 53 -7.75 1.39 0.07
C GLY A 53 -6.31 1.16 0.52
N THR A 54 -5.50 0.69 -0.41
CA THR A 54 -4.05 0.49 -0.22
C THR A 54 -3.30 1.34 -1.23
N ILE A 55 -2.27 2.03 -0.78
CA ILE A 55 -1.30 2.72 -1.62
C ILE A 55 0.08 2.12 -1.40
N GLY A 56 0.93 2.13 -2.42
CA GLY A 56 2.31 1.73 -2.27
C GLY A 56 3.13 1.88 -3.52
N VAL A 57 4.42 1.58 -3.37
CA VAL A 57 5.42 1.60 -4.44
C VAL A 57 6.05 0.23 -4.57
N ILE A 58 6.37 -0.12 -5.82
CA ILE A 58 7.09 -1.34 -6.19
C ILE A 58 8.39 -0.89 -6.86
N GLY A 59 9.51 -1.46 -6.44
CA GLY A 59 10.82 -1.14 -6.99
C GLY A 59 11.79 -2.32 -6.87
N PRO A 60 13.03 -2.19 -7.40
CA PRO A 60 14.05 -3.21 -7.21
C PRO A 60 14.39 -3.38 -5.73
N THR A 61 14.96 -4.54 -5.36
CA THR A 61 15.38 -4.85 -3.98
C THR A 61 16.36 -3.83 -3.37
N ARG A 62 17.11 -3.08 -4.19
CA ARG A 62 17.93 -1.95 -3.73
C ARG A 62 17.29 -0.63 -4.16
N MET A 63 16.38 -0.11 -3.34
CA MET A 63 15.76 1.20 -3.52
C MET A 63 15.99 2.10 -2.29
N PRO A 64 15.81 3.44 -2.40
CA PRO A 64 15.93 4.33 -1.26
C PRO A 64 14.75 4.17 -0.28
N TYR A 65 14.81 3.16 0.60
CA TYR A 65 13.72 2.78 1.50
C TYR A 65 13.24 3.92 2.39
N ALA A 66 14.15 4.73 2.96
CA ALA A 66 13.77 5.87 3.79
C ALA A 66 12.81 6.80 3.04
N ARG A 67 13.13 7.14 1.79
CA ARG A 67 12.26 7.96 0.94
C ARG A 67 10.95 7.25 0.63
N ALA A 68 11.02 5.98 0.20
CA ALA A 68 9.83 5.21 -0.15
C ALA A 68 8.84 5.09 1.02
N ILE A 69 9.35 4.75 2.21
CA ILE A 69 8.57 4.63 3.45
C ILE A 69 7.95 5.97 3.83
N SER A 70 8.73 7.05 3.86
CA SER A 70 8.23 8.39 4.19
C SER A 70 7.16 8.86 3.20
N THR A 71 7.38 8.69 1.89
CA THR A 71 6.42 9.07 0.86
C THR A 71 5.11 8.30 1.01
N VAL A 72 5.18 6.97 1.15
CA VAL A 72 3.98 6.12 1.26
C VAL A 72 3.22 6.43 2.56
N SER A 73 3.93 6.63 3.68
CA SER A 73 3.32 7.02 4.95
C SER A 73 2.62 8.37 4.85
N TYR A 74 3.27 9.37 4.24
CA TYR A 74 2.70 10.70 4.11
C TYR A 74 1.44 10.66 3.23
N LEU A 75 1.52 10.01 2.07
CA LEU A 75 0.39 9.91 1.16
C LEU A 75 -0.77 9.11 1.75
N SER A 76 -0.50 8.05 2.52
CA SER A 76 -1.58 7.30 3.18
C SER A 76 -2.29 8.15 4.23
N SER A 77 -1.57 8.99 4.97
CA SER A 77 -2.18 9.97 5.90
C SER A 77 -3.01 11.03 5.16
N VAL A 78 -2.48 11.63 4.09
CA VAL A 78 -3.20 12.63 3.28
C VAL A 78 -4.49 12.05 2.69
N LEU A 79 -4.40 10.87 2.06
CA LEU A 79 -5.57 10.20 1.50
C LEU A 79 -6.58 9.82 2.57
N SER A 80 -6.13 9.44 3.77
CA SER A 80 -7.04 9.17 4.89
C SER A 80 -7.79 10.43 5.33
N GLY A 81 -7.11 11.58 5.40
CA GLY A 81 -7.74 12.87 5.68
C GLY A 81 -8.77 13.25 4.61
N LEU A 82 -8.40 13.13 3.33
CA LEU A 82 -9.32 13.42 2.22
C LEU A 82 -10.55 12.51 2.22
N MET A 83 -10.38 11.20 2.46
CA MET A 83 -11.52 10.29 2.59
C MET A 83 -12.39 10.65 3.80
N ALA A 84 -11.79 11.04 4.92
CA ALA A 84 -12.53 11.50 6.10
C ALA A 84 -13.35 12.77 5.81
N GLU A 85 -12.82 13.71 5.03
CA GLU A 85 -13.56 14.90 4.60
C GLU A 85 -14.69 14.56 3.63
N LEU A 86 -14.42 13.72 2.63
CA LEU A 86 -15.38 13.36 1.57
C LEU A 86 -16.54 12.49 2.08
N TYR A 87 -16.27 11.57 2.99
CA TYR A 87 -17.26 10.64 3.54
C TYR A 87 -17.79 11.08 4.92
N GLY A 88 -17.27 12.18 5.47
CA GLY A 88 -17.54 12.63 6.85
C GLY A 88 -17.92 14.09 7.02
N ARG A 89 -18.45 14.77 6.00
CA ARG A 89 -19.40 15.91 6.14
C ARG A 89 -20.37 16.02 4.94
N GLU A 90 -21.55 15.45 5.08
CA GLU A 90 -22.74 16.30 4.96
C GLU A 90 -23.01 16.80 6.39
N LEU A 91 -22.88 18.11 6.61
CA LEU A 91 -23.34 18.73 7.86
C LEU A 91 -24.86 18.73 7.82
N ALA A 92 -25.49 17.76 8.48
CA ALA A 92 -26.89 17.82 8.88
C ALA A 92 -27.03 17.22 10.29
#